data_AF-A0A6I9XT79-F1
#
_entry.id   AF-A0A6I9XT79-F1
#
_cell.length_a   1.000
_cell.length_b   1.000
_cell.length_c   1.000
_cell.angle_alpha   90.00
_cell.angle_beta   90.00
_cell.angle_gamma   90.00
#
_symmetry.space_group_name_H-M   'P 1'
#
loop_
_entity.id
_entity.type
_entity.pdbx_description
1 polymer ?
#
loop_
_entity_poly.entity_id
_entity_poly.type
_entity_poly.pdbx_seq_one_letter_code
_entity_poly.pdbx_strand_id
1 'polypeptide(L)'
;MISLSYSRISLADIAQKLQLDSPEDAEFIVAKAIRDGVIEASINHEKGYVQSKEMTDIYSTREPQLAFHQRISFCLDIHNMSVKAMRFPPKSYNKDLESAEERREREQQDLEFAKEMAEDDDDDGFP
;
A
#
# COMPACT_ATOMS: atom_id res chain seq x y z
N MET A 1 26.47 10.45 -10.67
CA MET A 1 25.78 10.54 -11.97
C MET A 1 26.40 11.68 -12.76
N ILE A 2 26.98 11.42 -13.93
CA ILE A 2 27.71 12.45 -14.71
C ILE A 2 26.79 13.63 -15.05
N SER A 3 25.51 13.38 -15.33
CA SER A 3 24.49 14.41 -15.61
C SER A 3 24.15 15.32 -14.42
N LEU A 4 24.21 14.82 -13.19
CA LEU A 4 23.93 15.59 -11.97
C LEU A 4 25.17 16.35 -11.47
N SER A 5 26.37 15.83 -11.74
CA SER A 5 27.62 16.39 -11.23
C SER A 5 28.21 17.49 -12.12
N TYR A 6 27.85 17.54 -13.40
CA TYR A 6 28.39 18.50 -14.35
C TYR A 6 27.26 19.28 -15.05
N SER A 7 27.39 20.61 -15.10
CA SER A 7 26.52 21.46 -15.92
C SER A 7 26.87 21.33 -17.42
N ARG A 8 28.16 21.18 -17.71
CA ARG A 8 28.68 20.91 -19.06
C ARG A 8 29.86 19.94 -18.96
N ILE A 9 29.91 18.97 -19.88
CA ILE A 9 31.01 18.00 -19.99
C ILE A 9 31.26 17.67 -21.46
N SER A 10 32.51 17.41 -21.83
CA SER A 10 32.87 17.02 -23.20
C SER A 10 32.49 15.57 -23.49
N LEU A 11 32.23 15.25 -24.77
CA LEU A 11 31.94 13.87 -25.19
C LEU A 11 33.14 12.92 -24.97
N ALA A 12 34.37 13.44 -25.12
CA ALA A 12 35.60 12.68 -24.86
C ALA A 12 35.74 12.29 -23.38
N ASP A 13 35.45 13.23 -22.46
CA ASP A 13 35.52 12.94 -21.01
C ASP A 13 34.42 11.95 -20.59
N ILE A 14 33.24 12.01 -21.22
CA ILE A 14 32.17 11.03 -21.02
C ILE A 14 32.66 9.64 -21.46
N ALA A 15 33.24 9.53 -22.66
CA ALA A 15 33.75 8.27 -23.18
C ALA A 15 34.83 7.68 -22.25
N GLN A 16 35.77 8.51 -21.78
CA GLN A 16 36.82 8.07 -20.87
C GLN A 16 36.26 7.61 -19.51
N LYS A 17 35.29 8.32 -18.94
CA LYS A 17 34.67 7.97 -17.66
C LYS A 17 33.79 6.72 -17.74
N LEU A 18 33.14 6.49 -18.87
CA LEU A 18 32.27 5.34 -19.13
C LEU A 18 33.01 4.16 -19.78
N GLN A 19 34.31 4.31 -20.06
CA GLN A 19 35.13 3.31 -20.74
C GLN A 19 34.53 2.89 -22.10
N LEU A 20 34.08 3.88 -22.86
CA LEU A 20 33.59 3.70 -24.22
C LEU A 20 34.74 3.81 -25.22
N ASP A 21 34.65 3.05 -26.31
CA ASP A 21 35.70 2.94 -27.31
C ASP A 21 35.85 4.21 -28.15
N SER A 22 34.77 4.97 -28.32
CA SER A 22 34.72 6.17 -29.17
C SER A 22 33.89 7.31 -28.56
N PRO A 23 34.25 8.59 -28.82
CA PRO A 23 33.44 9.74 -28.43
C PRO A 23 32.14 9.83 -29.23
N GLU A 24 32.07 9.28 -30.44
CA GLU A 24 30.85 9.17 -31.24
C GLU A 24 29.85 8.21 -30.57
N ASP A 25 30.32 7.09 -30.02
CA ASP A 25 29.46 6.15 -29.28
C ASP A 25 28.87 6.81 -28.03
N ALA A 26 29.67 7.62 -27.33
CA ALA A 26 29.19 8.41 -26.20
C ALA A 26 28.08 9.38 -26.61
N GLU A 27 28.16 10.00 -27.80
CA GLU A 27 27.12 10.88 -28.33
C GLU A 27 25.81 10.12 -28.57
N PHE A 28 25.86 8.95 -29.21
CA PHE A 28 24.65 8.14 -29.47
C PHE A 28 23.98 7.67 -28.19
N ILE A 29 24.76 7.24 -27.19
CA ILE A 29 24.24 6.80 -25.90
C ILE A 29 23.57 7.96 -25.17
N VAL A 30 24.20 9.14 -25.13
CA VAL A 30 23.61 10.33 -24.50
C VAL A 30 22.35 10.76 -25.25
N ALA A 31 22.35 10.72 -26.59
CA ALA A 31 21.18 11.06 -27.39
C ALA A 31 20.01 10.11 -27.11
N LYS A 32 20.30 8.82 -26.90
CA LYS A 32 19.30 7.83 -26.51
C LYS A 32 18.76 8.09 -25.11
N ALA A 33 19.62 8.42 -24.15
CA ALA A 33 19.22 8.75 -22.78
C ALA A 33 18.33 10.02 -22.71
N ILE A 34 18.59 11.01 -23.56
CA ILE A 34 17.74 12.20 -23.69
C ILE A 34 16.39 11.83 -24.31
N ARG A 35 16.38 11.00 -25.36
CA ARG A 35 15.14 10.54 -26.01
C ARG A 35 14.24 9.75 -25.07
N ASP A 36 14.84 8.93 -24.21
CA ASP A 36 14.12 8.12 -23.23
C ASP A 36 13.68 8.96 -22.00
N GLY A 37 14.05 10.24 -21.94
CA GLY A 37 13.67 11.17 -20.87
C GLY A 37 14.38 10.91 -19.54
N VAL A 38 15.42 10.07 -19.54
CA VAL A 38 16.20 9.75 -18.34
C VAL A 38 17.11 10.91 -17.94
N ILE A 39 17.58 11.67 -18.93
CA ILE A 39 18.46 12.83 -18.72
C ILE A 39 17.88 14.03 -19.47
N GLU A 40 17.65 15.13 -18.75
CA GLU A 40 17.35 16.42 -19.35
C GLU A 40 18.64 17.16 -19.72
N ALA A 41 19.08 16.99 -20.96
CA ALA A 41 20.27 17.65 -21.49
C ALA A 41 20.12 17.97 -22.98
N SER A 42 20.97 18.86 -23.47
CA SER A 42 21.13 19.18 -24.89
C SER A 42 22.55 18.87 -25.33
N ILE A 43 22.68 18.25 -26.51
CA ILE A 43 23.96 17.91 -27.13
C ILE A 43 24.30 19.02 -28.13
N ASN A 44 25.54 19.52 -28.08
CA ASN A 44 26.09 20.36 -29.13
C ASN A 44 27.20 19.60 -29.86
N HIS A 45 26.88 19.12 -31.07
CA HIS A 45 27.79 18.36 -31.91
C HIS A 45 28.97 19.21 -32.41
N GLU A 46 28.74 20.47 -32.82
CA GLU A 46 29.78 21.35 -33.35
C GLU A 46 30.89 21.64 -32.32
N LYS A 47 30.53 21.77 -31.05
CA LYS A 47 31.45 22.07 -29.95
C LYS A 47 31.84 20.85 -29.11
N GLY A 48 31.30 19.67 -29.44
CA GLY A 48 31.66 18.39 -28.81
C GLY A 48 31.33 18.28 -27.32
N TYR A 49 30.26 18.93 -26.84
CA TYR A 49 29.88 18.88 -25.42
C TYR A 49 28.39 18.61 -25.21
N VAL A 50 28.10 18.06 -24.03
CA VAL A 50 26.75 17.89 -23.51
C VAL A 50 26.51 18.94 -22.44
N GLN A 51 25.37 19.62 -22.49
CA GLN A 51 24.95 20.59 -21.50
C GLN A 51 23.68 20.09 -20.81
N SER A 52 23.75 19.88 -19.49
CA SER A 52 22.57 19.54 -18.70
C SER A 52 21.68 20.76 -18.53
N LYS A 53 20.36 20.53 -18.54
CA LYS A 53 19.40 21.57 -18.17
C LYS A 53 19.37 21.67 -16.64
N GLU A 54 19.27 22.89 -16.10
CA GLU A 54 19.19 23.07 -14.65
C GLU A 54 18.00 22.31 -14.09
N MET A 55 18.23 21.60 -12.98
CA MET A 55 17.17 20.87 -12.29
C MET A 55 16.12 21.87 -11.81
N THR A 56 14.94 21.78 -12.40
CA THR A 56 13.79 22.60 -12.00
C THR A 56 13.32 22.16 -10.62
N ASP A 57 12.87 23.11 -9.80
CA ASP A 57 12.34 22.82 -8.48
C ASP A 57 11.18 21.80 -8.55
N ILE A 58 11.35 20.66 -7.89
CA ILE A 58 10.42 19.53 -7.88
C ILE A 58 9.06 19.97 -7.31
N TYR A 59 9.03 20.92 -6.37
CA TYR A 59 7.79 21.42 -5.77
C TYR A 59 6.93 22.26 -6.72
N SER A 60 7.52 22.77 -7.80
CA SER A 60 6.77 23.46 -8.86
C SER A 60 6.04 22.48 -9.78
N THR A 61 6.32 21.18 -9.67
CA THR A 61 5.72 20.13 -10.50
C THR A 61 4.61 19.38 -9.75
N ARG A 62 3.90 18.49 -10.46
CA ARG A 62 2.87 17.61 -9.87
C ARG A 62 3.47 16.38 -9.18
N GLU A 63 4.78 16.14 -9.27
CA GLU A 63 5.39 14.94 -8.70
C GLU A 63 5.09 14.72 -7.21
N PRO A 64 5.21 15.74 -6.32
CA PRO A 64 4.91 15.54 -4.91
C PRO A 64 3.47 15.11 -4.67
N GLN A 65 2.52 15.68 -5.42
CA GLN A 65 1.09 15.31 -5.32
C GLN A 65 0.86 13.85 -5.71
N LEU A 66 1.48 13.38 -6.80
CA LEU A 66 1.35 11.98 -7.25
C LEU A 66 1.95 11.01 -6.24
N ALA A 67 3.12 11.32 -5.70
CA ALA A 67 3.76 10.53 -4.66
C ALA A 67 2.88 10.41 -3.41
N PHE A 68 2.29 11.53 -2.95
CA PHE A 68 1.35 11.49 -1.83
C PHE A 68 0.07 10.74 -2.17
N HIS A 69 -0.50 10.93 -3.35
CA HIS A 69 -1.71 10.21 -3.76
C HIS A 69 -1.49 8.69 -3.72
N GLN A 70 -0.37 8.19 -4.24
CA GLN A 70 -0.03 6.77 -4.19
C GLN A 70 0.08 6.26 -2.75
N ARG A 71 0.76 7.02 -1.87
CA ARG A 71 0.93 6.66 -0.45
C ARG A 71 -0.39 6.67 0.30
N ILE A 72 -1.24 7.67 0.07
CA ILE A 72 -2.55 7.78 0.73
C ILE A 72 -3.45 6.62 0.32
N SER A 73 -3.56 6.32 -0.99
CA SER A 73 -4.34 5.20 -1.48
C SER A 73 -3.87 3.88 -0.84
N PHE A 74 -2.56 3.64 -0.83
CA PHE A 74 -1.98 2.45 -0.21
C PHE A 74 -2.29 2.34 1.30
N CYS A 75 -2.13 3.43 2.05
CA CYS A 75 -2.42 3.45 3.48
C CYS A 75 -3.92 3.21 3.77
N LEU A 76 -4.81 3.81 2.98
CA LEU A 76 -6.26 3.61 3.12
C LEU A 76 -6.67 2.18 2.75
N ASP A 77 -6.04 1.58 1.75
CA ASP A 77 -6.27 0.18 1.39
C ASP A 77 -5.88 -0.76 2.52
N ILE A 78 -4.71 -0.56 3.14
CA ILE A 78 -4.30 -1.32 4.32
C ILE A 78 -5.29 -1.15 5.46
N HIS A 79 -5.69 0.09 5.76
CA HIS A 79 -6.68 0.35 6.81
C HIS A 79 -7.99 -0.41 6.56
N ASN A 80 -8.50 -0.35 5.33
CA ASN A 80 -9.71 -1.07 4.94
C ASN A 80 -9.54 -2.59 5.04
N MET A 81 -8.38 -3.13 4.66
CA MET A 81 -8.06 -4.55 4.82
C MET A 81 -8.00 -4.96 6.29
N SER A 82 -7.35 -4.17 7.15
CA SER A 82 -7.28 -4.43 8.59
C SER A 82 -8.66 -4.40 9.25
N VAL A 83 -9.51 -3.43 8.90
CA VAL A 83 -10.90 -3.37 9.40
C VAL A 83 -11.70 -4.57 8.91
N LYS A 84 -11.55 -4.99 7.65
CA LYS A 84 -12.18 -6.20 7.13
C LYS A 84 -11.69 -7.46 7.85
N ALA A 85 -10.40 -7.56 8.15
CA ALA A 85 -9.82 -8.68 8.89
C ALA A 85 -10.30 -8.73 10.36
N MET A 86 -10.38 -7.58 11.04
CA MET A 86 -10.97 -7.50 12.39
C MET A 86 -12.46 -7.91 12.41
N ARG A 87 -13.15 -7.80 11.28
CA ARG A 87 -14.55 -8.22 11.11
C ARG A 87 -14.73 -9.72 10.85
N PHE A 88 -13.68 -10.53 10.81
CA PHE A 88 -13.78 -11.99 10.69
C PHE A 88 -12.80 -12.69 11.67
N PRO A 89 -13.27 -13.40 12.73
CA PRO A 89 -14.64 -13.65 13.18
C PRO A 89 -14.94 -13.02 14.56
N PRO A 90 -15.57 -11.85 14.64
CA PRO A 90 -16.25 -11.33 15.83
C PRO A 90 -17.67 -11.92 16.00
N LYS A 91 -18.12 -12.80 15.09
CA LYS A 91 -19.40 -13.54 15.21
C LYS A 91 -19.27 -14.94 15.82
N SER A 92 -18.07 -15.47 16.04
CA SER A 92 -17.92 -16.69 16.84
C SER A 92 -18.33 -16.46 18.30
N TYR A 93 -18.00 -15.28 18.86
CA TYR A 93 -18.37 -14.96 20.24
C TYR A 93 -19.89 -14.80 20.43
N ASN A 94 -20.61 -14.19 19.47
CA ASN A 94 -22.08 -14.09 19.54
C ASN A 94 -22.77 -15.46 19.39
N LYS A 95 -22.20 -16.38 18.59
CA LYS A 95 -22.75 -17.73 18.44
C LYS A 95 -22.66 -18.53 19.75
N ASP A 96 -21.58 -18.36 20.51
CA ASP A 96 -21.39 -19.07 21.78
C ASP A 96 -22.29 -18.49 22.89
N LEU A 97 -22.57 -17.18 22.86
CA LEU A 97 -23.47 -16.51 23.81
C LEU A 97 -24.94 -16.87 23.56
N GLU A 98 -25.41 -16.82 22.32
CA GLU A 98 -26.78 -17.25 21.95
C GLU A 98 -27.00 -18.72 22.35
N SER A 99 -26.02 -19.59 22.13
CA SER A 99 -26.11 -21.00 22.52
C SER A 99 -26.11 -21.23 24.03
N ALA A 100 -25.57 -20.31 24.83
CA ALA A 100 -25.51 -20.44 26.29
C ALA A 100 -26.80 -19.95 26.97
N GLU A 101 -27.42 -18.88 26.46
CA GLU A 101 -28.72 -18.39 26.94
C GLU A 101 -29.84 -19.39 26.62
N GLU A 102 -29.85 -19.94 25.41
CA GLU A 102 -30.86 -20.93 24.98
C GLU A 102 -30.81 -22.24 25.78
N ARG A 103 -29.64 -22.61 26.32
CA ARG A 103 -29.50 -23.75 27.26
C ARG A 103 -30.05 -23.43 28.65
N ARG A 104 -29.82 -22.21 29.16
CA ARG A 104 -30.36 -21.80 30.47
C ARG A 104 -31.88 -21.69 30.45
N GLU A 105 -32.47 -21.18 29.37
CA GLU A 105 -33.92 -21.09 29.24
C GLU A 105 -34.58 -22.47 29.22
N ARG A 106 -33.97 -23.48 28.59
CA ARG A 106 -34.46 -24.86 28.62
C ARG A 106 -34.39 -25.47 30.01
N GLU A 107 -33.27 -25.29 30.70
CA GLU A 107 -33.12 -25.78 32.08
C GLU A 107 -34.11 -25.09 33.03
N GLN A 108 -34.39 -23.80 32.83
CA GLN A 108 -35.41 -23.07 33.59
C GLN A 108 -36.83 -23.57 33.28
N GLN A 109 -37.16 -23.84 32.02
CA GLN A 109 -38.47 -24.42 31.65
C GLN A 109 -38.66 -25.82 32.24
N ASP A 110 -37.62 -26.67 32.20
CA ASP A 110 -37.68 -28.01 32.79
C ASP A 110 -37.85 -27.94 34.33
N LEU A 111 -37.20 -26.97 34.99
CA LEU A 111 -37.35 -26.70 36.42
C LEU A 111 -38.74 -26.15 36.77
N GLU A 112 -39.28 -25.25 35.95
CA GLU A 112 -40.64 -24.72 36.12
C GLU A 112 -41.68 -25.82 35.93
N PHE A 113 -41.53 -26.68 34.91
CA PHE A 113 -42.42 -27.82 34.67
C PHE A 113 -42.35 -28.86 35.80
N ALA A 114 -41.16 -29.16 36.31
CA ALA A 114 -41.00 -30.06 37.46
C ALA A 114 -41.58 -29.47 38.75
N LYS A 115 -41.51 -28.14 38.90
CA LYS A 115 -42.09 -27.43 40.03
C LYS A 115 -43.62 -27.37 39.95
N GLU A 116 -44.18 -27.16 38.76
CA GLU A 116 -45.63 -27.22 38.52
C GLU A 116 -46.17 -28.63 38.75
N MET A 117 -45.47 -29.68 38.30
CA MET A 117 -45.84 -31.07 38.62
C MET A 117 -45.73 -31.38 40.13
N ALA A 118 -44.79 -30.78 40.86
CA ALA A 118 -44.68 -30.97 42.31
C ALA A 118 -45.73 -30.15 43.09
N GLU A 119 -46.14 -28.98 42.59
CA GLU A 119 -47.21 -28.17 43.16
C GLU A 119 -48.60 -28.81 42.89
N ASP A 120 -48.80 -29.49 41.75
CA ASP A 120 -50.01 -30.27 41.46
C ASP A 120 -50.10 -31.59 42.27
N ASP A 121 -48.98 -32.22 42.65
CA ASP A 121 -48.96 -33.45 43.48
C ASP A 121 -49.12 -33.16 45.00
N ASP A 122 -48.92 -31.91 45.45
CA ASP A 122 -49.05 -31.50 46.86
C ASP A 122 -50.44 -30.91 47.22
N ASP A 123 -51.32 -30.61 46.23
CA ASP A 123 -52.71 -30.14 46.48
C ASP A 123 -53.79 -31.23 46.33
N ASP A 124 -53.45 -32.44 45.84
CA ASP A 124 -54.38 -33.58 45.77
C ASP A 124 -54.20 -34.56 46.94
N GLY A 125 -54.46 -34.05 48.14
CA GLY A 125 -54.74 -34.87 49.33
C GLY A 125 -56.13 -35.50 49.34
N PHE A 126 -56.24 -36.70 48.75
CA PHE A 126 -57.18 -37.83 49.07
C PHE A 126 -58.70 -37.65 48.78
N PRO A 127 -59.37 -38.69 48.22
CA PRO A 127 -59.48 -40.03 48.84
C PRO A 127 -58.80 -41.19 48.11
#